data_AF-A0AAD7J1T7-F1
#
_entry.id   AF-A0AAD7J1T7-F1
#
_cell.length_a   1.000
_cell.length_b   1.000
_cell.length_c   1.000
_cell.angle_alpha   90.00
_cell.angle_beta   90.00
_cell.angle_gamma   90.00
#
_symmetry.space_group_name_H-M   'P 1'
#
loop_
_entity.id
_entity.type
_entity.pdbx_description
1 polymer ?
#
loop_
_entity_poly.entity_id
_entity_poly.type
_entity_poly.pdbx_seq_one_letter_code
_entity_poly.pdbx_strand_id
1 'polypeptide(L)'
;MGKKNKSKNTQAPQADSHSRTEPDVSIQKLLVLAHLSYGEKSLVEDVSRLLRIPDYNTARGLKQCYQDFGTISSNLEQVFTQSRENGGSCSADKLAAAVISIYRHMSRDQLLRIRIIAETDFVNKAISLLNTNAGAAIAMSALSDMTHIESVDAGIRQSIVPLTSAILDTAEKCLHILPYVEDTVCVLTHSITAVLVDNVDPKLAQLVPFPRVLHFLLRVVRLPNSTARIFDHIIAFCARAAGYYPTVFSSIPDIVDFLVACTRAEDLVTRNDALRALTRLFRQKPRQQPPVPRSMRVHQALTRYGIAKIRQTKEMEAVQKLFHLTDSFADNPHPLYLAAFGHELVDLILIDETKVRFYFLRPGEDGLDVGDIGIKSMRRIPTDILRLSADAVRSKSGAQAQIKGDILELEFLLASQKSKEAFTFARSCIDRHPSVPFFYYAVAVCLSTSTVTSVRSAEKGLQCPDLTDFLREELSSITSCLPRNCLLPIC
;
A
#
# COMPACT_ATOMS: atom_id res chain seq x y z
N MET A 1 20.21 -57.97 -25.36
CA MET A 1 20.08 -57.89 -23.88
C MET A 1 19.47 -56.55 -23.52
N GLY A 2 18.16 -56.52 -23.23
CA GLY A 2 17.38 -55.30 -23.06
C GLY A 2 17.43 -54.73 -21.64
N LYS A 3 17.66 -53.42 -21.53
CA LYS A 3 17.52 -52.66 -20.28
C LYS A 3 16.09 -52.13 -20.16
N LYS A 4 15.37 -52.58 -19.13
CA LYS A 4 14.02 -52.12 -18.77
C LYS A 4 14.10 -50.76 -18.06
N ASN A 5 13.50 -49.73 -18.65
CA ASN A 5 13.20 -48.47 -17.97
C ASN A 5 11.94 -48.64 -17.12
N LYS A 6 12.07 -48.46 -15.79
CA LYS A 6 10.93 -48.32 -14.88
C LYS A 6 10.59 -46.84 -14.73
N SER A 7 9.54 -46.39 -15.41
CA SER A 7 8.86 -45.13 -15.14
C SER A 7 8.07 -45.28 -13.82
N LYS A 8 8.43 -44.50 -12.80
CA LYS A 8 7.61 -44.33 -11.59
C LYS A 8 6.65 -43.17 -11.83
N ASN A 9 5.41 -43.51 -12.18
CA ASN A 9 4.29 -42.59 -12.25
C ASN A 9 3.86 -42.25 -10.80
N THR A 10 4.19 -41.05 -10.33
CA THR A 10 3.78 -40.58 -9.00
C THR A 10 2.49 -39.78 -9.20
N GLN A 11 1.34 -40.43 -9.04
CA GLN A 11 0.06 -39.75 -8.97
C GLN A 11 0.02 -38.90 -7.70
N ALA A 12 -0.18 -37.59 -7.86
CA ALA A 12 -0.45 -36.70 -6.74
C ALA A 12 -1.74 -37.15 -6.02
N PRO A 13 -1.79 -37.10 -4.69
CA PRO A 13 -2.97 -37.48 -3.93
C PRO A 13 -4.15 -36.59 -4.33
N GLN A 14 -5.21 -37.20 -4.85
CA GLN A 14 -6.50 -36.54 -5.01
C GLN A 14 -6.96 -36.11 -3.62
N ALA A 15 -7.04 -34.80 -3.41
CA ALA A 15 -7.63 -34.25 -2.19
C ALA A 15 -9.10 -34.66 -2.15
N ASP A 16 -9.50 -35.35 -1.09
CA ASP A 16 -10.89 -35.69 -0.80
C ASP A 16 -11.75 -34.42 -0.83
N SER A 17 -12.56 -34.28 -1.87
CA SER A 17 -13.57 -33.24 -1.99
C SER A 17 -14.70 -33.59 -1.02
N HIS A 18 -14.54 -33.26 0.25
CA HIS A 18 -15.66 -33.21 1.19
C HIS A 18 -16.68 -32.21 0.66
N SER A 19 -17.81 -32.71 0.14
CA SER A 19 -18.93 -31.90 -0.29
C SER A 19 -19.50 -31.15 0.92
N ARG A 20 -19.03 -29.92 1.13
CA ARG A 20 -19.71 -28.99 2.02
C ARG A 20 -21.09 -28.75 1.43
N THR A 21 -22.12 -29.23 2.10
CA THR A 21 -23.51 -28.92 1.77
C THR A 21 -23.69 -27.40 1.74
N GLU A 22 -24.17 -26.88 0.61
CA GLU A 22 -24.43 -25.46 0.43
C GLU A 22 -25.43 -24.99 1.51
N PRO A 23 -25.15 -23.87 2.20
CA PRO A 23 -26.07 -23.35 3.20
C PRO A 23 -27.31 -22.78 2.50
N ASP A 24 -28.44 -23.48 2.62
CA ASP A 24 -29.75 -22.96 2.18
C ASP A 24 -30.20 -21.84 3.13
N VAL A 25 -29.76 -20.61 2.86
CA VAL A 25 -30.14 -19.41 3.60
C VAL A 25 -31.23 -18.68 2.84
N SER A 26 -32.47 -18.79 3.32
CA SER A 26 -33.59 -18.02 2.76
C SER A 26 -33.31 -16.51 2.82
N ILE A 27 -33.42 -15.84 1.67
CA ILE A 27 -33.27 -14.37 1.56
C ILE A 27 -34.20 -13.61 2.51
N GLN A 28 -35.39 -14.14 2.78
CA GLN A 28 -36.34 -13.52 3.71
C GLN A 28 -35.76 -13.39 5.12
N LYS A 29 -34.99 -14.39 5.56
CA LYS A 29 -34.29 -14.33 6.85
C LYS A 29 -33.23 -13.23 6.87
N LEU A 30 -32.49 -13.06 5.78
CA LEU A 30 -31.48 -12.00 5.64
C LEU A 30 -32.12 -10.61 5.58
N LEU A 31 -33.25 -10.46 4.90
CA LEU A 31 -34.00 -9.20 4.85
C LEU A 31 -34.55 -8.80 6.22
N VAL A 32 -35.05 -9.77 7.01
CA VAL A 32 -35.46 -9.54 8.40
C VAL A 32 -34.27 -9.07 9.24
N LEU A 33 -33.10 -9.70 9.11
CA LEU A 33 -31.89 -9.25 9.81
C LEU A 33 -31.45 -7.84 9.40
N ALA A 34 -31.50 -7.52 8.10
CA ALA A 34 -31.18 -6.18 7.60
C ALA A 34 -32.16 -5.12 8.13
N HIS A 35 -33.43 -5.49 8.33
CA HIS A 35 -34.42 -4.62 8.95
C HIS A 35 -34.14 -4.37 10.44
N LEU A 36 -33.77 -5.42 11.18
CA LEU A 36 -33.55 -5.38 12.63
C LEU A 36 -32.16 -4.87 13.03
N SER A 37 -31.19 -4.85 12.11
CA SER A 37 -29.82 -4.45 12.42
C SER A 37 -29.70 -2.95 12.70
N TYR A 38 -29.09 -2.63 13.84
CA TYR A 38 -28.81 -1.27 14.32
C TYR A 38 -27.54 -0.65 13.70
N GLY A 39 -26.80 -1.40 12.87
CA GLY A 39 -25.59 -0.90 12.23
C GLY A 39 -25.10 -1.77 11.08
N GLU A 40 -24.19 -1.23 10.28
CA GLU A 40 -23.50 -1.95 9.21
C GLU A 40 -22.72 -3.14 9.77
N LYS A 41 -21.91 -2.89 10.80
CA LYS A 41 -21.00 -3.90 11.36
C LYS A 41 -21.74 -5.15 11.84
N SER A 42 -22.84 -5.00 12.58
CA SER A 42 -23.64 -6.13 13.05
C SER A 42 -24.27 -6.90 11.89
N LEU A 43 -24.77 -6.21 10.86
CA LEU A 43 -25.33 -6.86 9.68
C LEU A 43 -24.26 -7.64 8.91
N VAL A 44 -23.08 -7.06 8.72
CA VAL A 44 -21.94 -7.70 8.05
C VAL A 44 -21.50 -8.97 8.81
N GLU A 45 -21.44 -8.91 10.14
CA GLU A 45 -21.11 -10.07 10.99
C GLU A 45 -22.19 -11.16 10.91
N ASP A 46 -23.47 -10.79 10.91
CA ASP A 46 -24.58 -11.74 10.80
C ASP A 46 -24.67 -12.41 9.43
N VAL A 47 -24.50 -11.63 8.35
CA VAL A 47 -24.41 -12.17 6.97
C VAL A 47 -23.20 -13.10 6.87
N SER A 48 -22.04 -12.69 7.37
CA SER A 48 -20.82 -13.52 7.34
C SER A 48 -21.02 -14.85 8.09
N ARG A 49 -21.68 -14.81 9.26
CA ARG A 49 -21.98 -15.99 10.07
C ARG A 49 -22.94 -16.95 9.36
N LEU A 50 -24.02 -16.42 8.78
CA LEU A 50 -25.01 -17.22 8.07
C LEU A 50 -24.44 -17.88 6.82
N LEU A 51 -23.60 -17.15 6.07
CA LEU A 51 -22.92 -17.65 4.88
C LEU A 51 -21.66 -18.47 5.21
N ARG A 52 -21.32 -18.64 6.50
CA ARG A 52 -20.14 -19.35 6.99
C ARG A 52 -18.82 -18.82 6.39
N ILE A 53 -18.73 -17.51 6.17
CA ILE A 53 -17.51 -16.87 5.67
C ILE A 53 -16.44 -16.92 6.78
N PRO A 54 -15.22 -17.38 6.48
CA PRO A 54 -14.11 -17.34 7.44
C PRO A 54 -13.85 -15.93 7.96
N ASP A 55 -13.26 -15.81 9.15
CA ASP A 55 -12.98 -14.51 9.76
C ASP A 55 -11.87 -13.75 9.01
N TYR A 56 -12.27 -12.95 8.03
CA TYR A 56 -11.41 -12.11 7.19
C TYR A 56 -10.72 -10.96 7.95
N ASN A 57 -10.93 -10.82 9.26
CA ASN A 57 -10.10 -9.95 10.10
C ASN A 57 -8.81 -10.62 10.57
N THR A 58 -8.63 -11.91 10.26
CA THR A 58 -7.42 -12.68 10.58
C THR A 58 -6.70 -13.12 9.32
N ALA A 59 -5.37 -13.19 9.35
CA ALA A 59 -4.58 -13.70 8.22
C ALA A 59 -4.97 -15.15 7.85
N ARG A 60 -5.29 -15.97 8.85
CA ARG A 60 -5.78 -17.34 8.63
C ARG A 60 -7.12 -17.35 7.91
N GLY A 61 -8.07 -16.51 8.32
CA GLY A 61 -9.38 -16.45 7.68
C GLY A 61 -9.31 -15.84 6.27
N LEU A 62 -8.46 -14.85 6.02
CA LEU A 62 -8.19 -14.36 4.65
C LEU A 62 -7.61 -15.46 3.76
N LYS A 63 -6.66 -16.26 4.26
CA LYS A 63 -6.15 -17.43 3.52
C LYS A 63 -7.24 -18.44 3.18
N GLN A 64 -8.14 -18.71 4.13
CA GLN A 64 -9.30 -19.58 3.90
C GLN A 64 -10.28 -18.96 2.89
N CYS A 65 -10.55 -17.66 2.99
CA CYS A 65 -11.39 -16.96 2.01
C CYS A 65 -10.80 -17.04 0.59
N TYR A 66 -9.48 -16.97 0.46
CA TYR A 66 -8.81 -17.12 -0.84
C TYR A 66 -8.97 -18.54 -1.41
N GLN A 67 -8.80 -19.57 -0.57
CA GLN A 67 -8.95 -20.97 -0.96
C GLN A 67 -10.39 -21.29 -1.37
N ASP A 68 -11.37 -20.80 -0.61
CA ASP A 68 -12.80 -21.07 -0.80
C ASP A 68 -13.52 -19.95 -1.60
N PHE A 69 -12.78 -19.06 -2.27
CA PHE A 69 -13.32 -17.81 -2.81
C PHE A 69 -14.48 -18.02 -3.79
N GLY A 70 -14.42 -19.04 -4.65
CA GLY A 70 -15.48 -19.28 -5.64
C GLY A 70 -16.84 -19.59 -5.01
N THR A 71 -16.85 -20.34 -3.90
CA THR A 71 -18.08 -20.62 -3.15
C THR A 71 -18.55 -19.37 -2.40
N ILE A 72 -17.63 -18.64 -1.77
CA ILE A 72 -17.95 -17.41 -1.04
C ILE A 72 -18.53 -16.35 -1.98
N SER A 73 -17.89 -16.12 -3.13
CA SER A 73 -18.32 -15.13 -4.11
C SER A 73 -19.68 -15.49 -4.72
N SER A 74 -19.92 -16.77 -5.05
CA SER A 74 -21.22 -17.25 -5.54
C SER A 74 -22.34 -16.99 -4.52
N ASN A 75 -22.12 -17.30 -3.24
CA ASN A 75 -23.10 -17.05 -2.18
C ASN A 75 -23.37 -15.55 -1.99
N LEU A 76 -22.32 -14.73 -1.99
CA LEU A 76 -22.44 -13.27 -1.91
C LEU A 76 -23.17 -12.69 -3.14
N GLU A 77 -22.92 -13.24 -4.34
CA GLU A 77 -23.59 -12.86 -5.59
C GLU A 77 -25.09 -13.13 -5.52
N GLN A 78 -25.47 -14.30 -5.01
CA GLN A 78 -26.87 -14.67 -4.83
C GLN A 78 -27.57 -13.70 -3.86
N VAL A 79 -26.95 -13.40 -2.71
CA VAL A 79 -27.49 -12.44 -1.74
C VAL A 79 -27.63 -11.05 -2.36
N PHE A 80 -26.60 -10.59 -3.09
CA PHE A 80 -26.64 -9.30 -3.77
C PHE A 80 -27.77 -9.26 -4.81
N THR A 81 -27.80 -10.21 -5.73
CA THR A 81 -28.81 -10.28 -6.81
C THR A 81 -30.23 -10.31 -6.25
N GLN A 82 -30.50 -11.22 -5.31
CA GLN A 82 -31.82 -11.32 -4.69
C GLN A 82 -32.19 -10.06 -3.92
N SER A 83 -31.23 -9.38 -3.25
CA SER A 83 -31.51 -8.09 -2.62
C SER A 83 -31.88 -7.03 -3.65
N ARG A 84 -31.26 -7.02 -4.84
CA ARG A 84 -31.60 -6.08 -5.93
C ARG A 84 -32.96 -6.39 -6.56
N GLU A 85 -33.31 -7.66 -6.71
CA GLU A 85 -34.61 -8.10 -7.22
C GLU A 85 -35.77 -7.71 -6.28
N ASN A 86 -35.53 -7.74 -4.96
CA ASN A 86 -36.44 -7.22 -3.94
C ASN A 86 -36.36 -5.69 -3.77
N GLY A 87 -35.95 -5.00 -4.84
CA GLY A 87 -35.58 -3.58 -4.83
C GLY A 87 -36.67 -2.64 -4.33
N GLY A 88 -36.25 -1.46 -3.86
CA GLY A 88 -37.13 -0.39 -3.37
C GLY A 88 -37.32 -0.37 -1.84
N SER A 89 -36.82 -1.36 -1.11
CA SER A 89 -36.80 -1.34 0.36
C SER A 89 -35.43 -0.94 0.93
N CYS A 90 -35.44 -0.19 2.03
CA CYS A 90 -34.21 0.17 2.75
C CYS A 90 -33.43 -1.07 3.25
N SER A 91 -34.14 -2.14 3.65
CA SER A 91 -33.51 -3.40 4.09
C SER A 91 -32.77 -4.11 2.95
N ALA A 92 -33.33 -4.09 1.74
CA ALA A 92 -32.67 -4.65 0.56
C ALA A 92 -31.36 -3.90 0.23
N ASP A 93 -31.37 -2.57 0.25
CA ASP A 93 -30.17 -1.77 0.02
C ASP A 93 -29.11 -1.99 1.11
N LYS A 94 -29.51 -2.11 2.39
CA LYS A 94 -28.60 -2.46 3.49
C LYS A 94 -27.94 -3.82 3.27
N LEU A 95 -28.69 -4.81 2.80
CA LEU A 95 -28.18 -6.16 2.55
C LEU A 95 -27.19 -6.17 1.37
N ALA A 96 -27.52 -5.49 0.27
CA ALA A 96 -26.60 -5.29 -0.85
C ALA A 96 -25.31 -4.59 -0.39
N ALA A 97 -25.43 -3.56 0.45
CA ALA A 97 -24.30 -2.85 1.00
C ALA A 97 -23.45 -3.72 1.93
N ALA A 98 -24.05 -4.61 2.72
CA ALA A 98 -23.32 -5.56 3.54
C ALA A 98 -22.47 -6.51 2.69
N VAL A 99 -22.95 -6.95 1.53
CA VAL A 99 -22.16 -7.74 0.56
C VAL A 99 -20.94 -6.95 0.07
N ILE A 100 -21.13 -5.68 -0.32
CA ILE A 100 -20.02 -4.81 -0.74
C ILE A 100 -19.01 -4.60 0.39
N SER A 101 -19.47 -4.45 1.63
CA SER A 101 -18.63 -4.30 2.81
C SER A 101 -17.80 -5.57 3.08
N ILE A 102 -18.37 -6.76 2.91
CA ILE A 102 -17.63 -8.02 3.01
C ILE A 102 -16.53 -8.10 1.94
N TYR A 103 -16.85 -7.79 0.68
CA TYR A 103 -15.83 -7.73 -0.39
C TYR A 103 -14.72 -6.71 -0.08
N ARG A 104 -15.09 -5.53 0.41
CA ARG A 104 -14.15 -4.50 0.86
C ARG A 104 -13.22 -5.01 1.97
N HIS A 105 -13.75 -5.74 2.95
CA HIS A 105 -12.91 -6.27 4.03
C HIS A 105 -11.94 -7.35 3.52
N MET A 106 -12.40 -8.24 2.63
CA MET A 106 -11.55 -9.25 2.00
C MET A 106 -10.46 -8.62 1.12
N SER A 107 -10.75 -7.48 0.47
CA SER A 107 -9.80 -6.81 -0.43
C SER A 107 -8.62 -6.13 0.25
N ARG A 108 -8.56 -6.16 1.59
CA ARG A 108 -7.35 -5.82 2.36
C ARG A 108 -6.19 -6.76 2.02
N ASP A 109 -6.50 -8.02 1.71
CA ASP A 109 -5.53 -8.95 1.14
C ASP A 109 -5.37 -8.69 -0.38
N GLN A 110 -4.13 -8.62 -0.83
CA GLN A 110 -3.82 -8.27 -2.22
C GLN A 110 -4.33 -9.32 -3.22
N LEU A 111 -4.22 -10.61 -2.88
CA LEU A 111 -4.61 -11.70 -3.79
C LEU A 111 -6.13 -11.80 -3.90
N LEU A 112 -6.82 -11.72 -2.76
CA LEU A 112 -8.29 -11.65 -2.74
C LEU A 112 -8.80 -10.43 -3.49
N ARG A 113 -8.17 -9.26 -3.32
CA ARG A 113 -8.54 -8.05 -4.07
C ARG A 113 -8.50 -8.30 -5.58
N ILE A 114 -7.42 -8.87 -6.10
CA ILE A 114 -7.28 -9.18 -7.54
C ILE A 114 -8.43 -10.09 -8.00
N ARG A 115 -8.74 -11.15 -7.22
CA ARG A 115 -9.84 -12.06 -7.54
C ARG A 115 -11.21 -11.39 -7.50
N ILE A 116 -11.49 -10.57 -6.48
CA ILE A 116 -12.74 -9.82 -6.36
C ILE A 116 -12.98 -8.96 -7.60
N ILE A 117 -11.94 -8.25 -8.02
CA ILE A 117 -11.99 -7.38 -9.19
C ILE A 117 -12.25 -8.18 -10.47
N ALA A 118 -11.52 -9.29 -10.65
CA ALA A 118 -11.59 -10.10 -11.86
C ALA A 118 -12.86 -10.94 -11.95
N GLU A 119 -13.41 -11.41 -10.83
CA GLU A 119 -14.42 -12.48 -10.80
C GLU A 119 -15.82 -12.03 -10.36
N THR A 120 -16.00 -10.84 -9.74
CA THR A 120 -17.27 -10.50 -9.06
C THR A 120 -18.02 -9.26 -9.57
N ASP A 121 -17.56 -8.63 -10.65
CA ASP A 121 -18.12 -7.37 -11.16
C ASP A 121 -18.30 -6.29 -10.06
N PHE A 122 -17.37 -6.31 -9.09
CA PHE A 122 -17.47 -5.56 -7.84
C PHE A 122 -17.74 -4.06 -8.05
N VAL A 123 -17.07 -3.47 -9.05
CA VAL A 123 -17.15 -2.03 -9.33
C VAL A 123 -18.57 -1.65 -9.72
N ASN A 124 -19.17 -2.34 -10.70
CA ASN A 124 -20.54 -2.07 -11.13
C ASN A 124 -21.56 -2.29 -10.01
N LYS A 125 -21.35 -3.29 -9.15
CA LYS A 125 -22.18 -3.51 -7.97
C LYS A 125 -22.09 -2.34 -6.98
N ALA A 126 -20.90 -1.88 -6.64
CA ALA A 126 -20.71 -0.72 -5.76
C ALA A 126 -21.34 0.54 -6.38
N ILE A 127 -21.14 0.77 -7.68
CA ILE A 127 -21.74 1.88 -8.43
C ILE A 127 -23.26 1.87 -8.32
N SER A 128 -23.88 0.69 -8.46
CA SER A 128 -25.35 0.56 -8.38
C SER A 128 -25.94 0.99 -7.02
N LEU A 129 -25.11 1.03 -5.97
CA LEU A 129 -25.49 1.46 -4.63
C LEU A 129 -25.19 2.94 -4.34
N LEU A 130 -24.47 3.65 -5.21
CA LEU A 130 -24.14 5.07 -4.99
C LEU A 130 -25.38 5.98 -4.93
N ASN A 131 -26.49 5.55 -5.54
CA ASN A 131 -27.74 6.28 -5.56
C ASN A 131 -28.74 5.85 -4.47
N THR A 132 -28.34 4.95 -3.56
CA THR A 132 -29.22 4.47 -2.48
C THR A 132 -28.83 5.09 -1.14
N ASN A 133 -29.82 5.52 -0.36
CA ASN A 133 -29.55 6.18 0.93
C ASN A 133 -28.79 5.27 1.90
N ALA A 134 -29.08 3.96 1.90
CA ALA A 134 -28.46 3.01 2.82
C ALA A 134 -27.09 2.49 2.32
N GLY A 135 -26.86 2.50 1.00
CA GLY A 135 -25.67 1.89 0.39
C GLY A 135 -24.59 2.88 -0.02
N ALA A 136 -24.94 4.17 -0.26
CA ALA A 136 -24.01 5.12 -0.86
C ALA A 136 -22.70 5.28 -0.09
N ALA A 137 -22.76 5.40 1.24
CA ALA A 137 -21.56 5.58 2.07
C ALA A 137 -20.65 4.35 2.06
N ILE A 138 -21.24 3.15 2.14
CA ILE A 138 -20.51 1.89 2.12
C ILE A 138 -19.87 1.67 0.74
N ALA A 139 -20.64 1.91 -0.32
CA ALA A 139 -20.15 1.83 -1.69
C ALA A 139 -19.01 2.80 -1.96
N MET A 140 -19.14 4.07 -1.52
CA MET A 140 -18.09 5.07 -1.68
C MET A 140 -16.81 4.69 -0.92
N SER A 141 -16.95 4.21 0.33
CA SER A 141 -15.81 3.76 1.13
C SER A 141 -15.12 2.54 0.51
N ALA A 142 -15.90 1.61 -0.04
CA ALA A 142 -15.37 0.44 -0.73
C ALA A 142 -14.65 0.81 -2.04
N LEU A 143 -15.18 1.74 -2.82
CA LEU A 143 -14.52 2.28 -4.01
C LEU A 143 -13.24 3.06 -3.64
N SER A 144 -13.26 3.82 -2.56
CA SER A 144 -12.07 4.52 -2.04
C SER A 144 -10.95 3.54 -1.71
N ASP A 145 -11.24 2.48 -0.96
CA ASP A 145 -10.24 1.47 -0.61
C ASP A 145 -9.67 0.76 -1.85
N MET A 146 -10.50 0.50 -2.86
CA MET A 146 -10.05 -0.13 -4.10
C MET A 146 -9.24 0.81 -5.00
N THR A 147 -9.53 2.11 -4.99
CA THR A 147 -8.85 3.09 -5.85
C THR A 147 -7.56 3.64 -5.24
N HIS A 148 -7.44 3.64 -3.90
CA HIS A 148 -6.29 4.18 -3.18
C HIS A 148 -5.00 3.37 -3.36
N ILE A 149 -5.11 2.10 -3.73
CA ILE A 149 -3.97 1.19 -3.76
C ILE A 149 -3.26 1.31 -5.11
N GLU A 150 -2.01 1.78 -5.09
CA GLU A 150 -1.24 2.09 -6.30
C GLU A 150 -1.08 0.88 -7.24
N SER A 151 -1.03 -0.34 -6.68
CA SER A 151 -0.87 -1.61 -7.40
C SER A 151 -2.16 -2.10 -8.08
N VAL A 152 -3.27 -1.36 -7.99
CA VAL A 152 -4.55 -1.78 -8.56
C VAL A 152 -4.58 -1.45 -10.05
N ASP A 153 -5.13 -2.38 -10.83
CA ASP A 153 -5.37 -2.24 -12.26
C ASP A 153 -5.98 -0.86 -12.57
N ALA A 154 -5.31 -0.11 -13.44
CA ALA A 154 -5.79 1.18 -13.91
C ALA A 154 -7.21 1.07 -14.49
N GLY A 155 -7.59 -0.10 -15.04
CA GLY A 155 -8.93 -0.37 -15.56
C GLY A 155 -10.06 -0.09 -14.56
N ILE A 156 -9.86 -0.34 -13.26
CA ILE A 156 -10.88 -0.01 -12.24
C ILE A 156 -11.00 1.48 -12.04
N ARG A 157 -9.85 2.16 -11.91
CA ARG A 157 -9.83 3.61 -11.74
C ARG A 157 -10.47 4.29 -12.95
N GLN A 158 -10.21 3.76 -14.15
CA GLN A 158 -10.80 4.19 -15.42
C GLN A 158 -12.30 3.93 -15.52
N SER A 159 -12.81 2.78 -15.04
CA SER A 159 -14.24 2.44 -15.12
C SER A 159 -15.13 3.35 -14.27
N ILE A 160 -14.55 4.02 -13.26
CA ILE A 160 -15.24 5.00 -12.42
C ILE A 160 -15.35 6.37 -13.11
N VAL A 161 -14.44 6.70 -14.04
CA VAL A 161 -14.39 8.05 -14.67
C VAL A 161 -15.71 8.48 -15.31
N PRO A 162 -16.43 7.64 -16.08
CA PRO A 162 -17.73 8.01 -16.65
C PRO A 162 -18.78 8.44 -15.60
N LEU A 163 -18.58 8.10 -14.33
CA LEU A 163 -19.52 8.37 -13.23
C LEU A 163 -19.19 9.63 -12.44
N THR A 164 -18.12 10.33 -12.82
CA THR A 164 -17.61 11.52 -12.11
C THR A 164 -18.73 12.53 -11.81
N SER A 165 -19.59 12.83 -12.79
CA SER A 165 -20.69 13.78 -12.61
C SER A 165 -21.71 13.32 -11.56
N ALA A 166 -22.11 12.04 -11.59
CA ALA A 166 -23.06 11.49 -10.63
C ALA A 166 -22.47 11.44 -9.20
N ILE A 167 -21.19 11.09 -9.09
CA ILE A 167 -20.45 11.12 -7.81
C ILE A 167 -20.43 12.54 -7.24
N LEU A 168 -20.13 13.55 -8.07
CA LEU A 168 -20.16 14.95 -7.67
C LEU A 168 -21.55 15.41 -7.22
N ASP A 169 -22.61 15.04 -7.95
CA ASP A 169 -24.00 15.38 -7.58
C ASP A 169 -24.38 14.86 -6.19
N THR A 170 -23.96 13.64 -5.84
CA THR A 170 -24.21 13.05 -4.52
C THR A 170 -23.32 13.68 -3.46
N ALA A 171 -22.03 13.88 -3.73
CA ALA A 171 -21.09 14.45 -2.76
C ALA A 171 -21.43 15.89 -2.38
N GLU A 172 -21.92 16.70 -3.32
CA GLU A 172 -22.38 18.07 -3.04
C GLU A 172 -23.58 18.10 -2.09
N LYS A 173 -24.44 17.07 -2.09
CA LYS A 173 -25.56 16.91 -1.14
C LYS A 173 -25.08 16.40 0.22
N CYS A 174 -23.98 15.65 0.25
CA CYS A 174 -23.42 15.00 1.43
C CYS A 174 -22.23 15.75 2.04
N LEU A 175 -22.03 17.05 1.75
CA LEU A 175 -20.90 17.84 2.26
C LEU A 175 -20.79 17.89 3.80
N HIS A 176 -21.89 17.64 4.50
CA HIS A 176 -21.93 17.59 5.96
C HIS A 176 -21.49 16.24 6.55
N ILE A 177 -21.36 15.20 5.71
CA ILE A 177 -20.96 13.84 6.10
C ILE A 177 -19.48 13.67 5.74
N LEU A 178 -18.58 14.19 6.59
CA LEU A 178 -17.16 14.29 6.28
C LEU A 178 -16.49 12.98 5.80
N PRO A 179 -16.76 11.79 6.40
CA PRO A 179 -16.18 10.54 5.88
C PRO A 179 -16.57 10.23 4.44
N TYR A 180 -17.82 10.54 4.04
CA TYR A 180 -18.29 10.36 2.66
C TYR A 180 -17.56 11.29 1.69
N VAL A 181 -17.36 12.55 2.10
CA VAL A 181 -16.65 13.55 1.31
C VAL A 181 -15.19 13.16 1.10
N GLU A 182 -14.52 12.69 2.16
CA GLU A 182 -13.14 12.23 2.11
C GLU A 182 -12.97 11.05 1.14
N ASP A 183 -13.82 10.03 1.26
CA ASP A 183 -13.79 8.87 0.36
C ASP A 183 -14.12 9.28 -1.09
N THR A 184 -15.01 10.27 -1.29
CA THR A 184 -15.28 10.82 -2.62
C THR A 184 -14.05 11.52 -3.22
N VAL A 185 -13.37 12.37 -2.44
CA VAL A 185 -12.13 13.03 -2.88
C VAL A 185 -11.09 11.99 -3.27
N CYS A 186 -10.92 10.95 -2.45
CA CYS A 186 -10.02 9.84 -2.73
C CYS A 186 -10.35 9.17 -4.07
N VAL A 187 -11.60 8.73 -4.27
CA VAL A 187 -12.04 8.09 -5.52
C VAL A 187 -11.82 9.00 -6.73
N LEU A 188 -12.28 10.25 -6.68
CA LEU A 188 -12.17 11.17 -7.81
C LEU A 188 -10.72 11.45 -8.18
N THR A 189 -9.87 11.74 -7.19
CA THR A 189 -8.47 12.10 -7.44
C THR A 189 -7.68 10.94 -8.03
N HIS A 190 -7.85 9.70 -7.53
CA HIS A 190 -7.19 8.52 -8.06
C HIS A 190 -7.73 8.09 -9.43
N SER A 191 -9.06 8.08 -9.61
CA SER A 191 -9.69 7.71 -10.89
C SER A 191 -9.34 8.66 -12.03
N ILE A 192 -9.41 9.97 -11.79
CA ILE A 192 -9.07 10.96 -12.82
C ILE A 192 -7.56 10.93 -13.09
N THR A 193 -6.71 10.77 -12.07
CA THR A 193 -5.26 10.64 -12.30
C THR A 193 -4.92 9.45 -13.19
N ALA A 194 -5.61 8.31 -13.04
CA ALA A 194 -5.35 7.13 -13.85
C ALA A 194 -5.56 7.35 -15.36
N VAL A 195 -6.59 8.12 -15.76
CA VAL A 195 -6.83 8.46 -17.18
C VAL A 195 -5.94 9.58 -17.70
N LEU A 196 -5.31 10.36 -16.81
CA LEU A 196 -4.47 11.49 -17.20
C LEU A 196 -2.98 11.15 -17.22
N VAL A 197 -2.51 10.37 -16.27
CA VAL A 197 -1.08 10.18 -16.00
C VAL A 197 -0.67 8.76 -16.29
N ASP A 198 -1.37 7.79 -15.72
CA ASP A 198 -0.90 6.41 -15.65
C ASP A 198 -1.14 5.68 -16.98
N ASN A 199 -2.37 5.75 -17.50
CA ASN A 199 -2.77 5.14 -18.76
C ASN A 199 -3.66 6.13 -19.51
N VAL A 200 -3.01 7.05 -20.23
CA VAL A 200 -3.67 8.16 -20.93
C VAL A 200 -4.70 7.64 -21.91
N ASP A 201 -5.99 7.79 -21.56
CA ASP A 201 -7.12 7.55 -22.46
C ASP A 201 -7.81 8.89 -22.76
N PRO A 202 -7.56 9.49 -23.93
CA PRO A 202 -8.16 10.77 -24.31
C PRO A 202 -9.69 10.74 -24.33
N LYS A 203 -10.31 9.59 -24.63
CA LYS A 203 -11.78 9.47 -24.68
C LYS A 203 -12.37 9.55 -23.28
N LEU A 204 -11.81 8.81 -22.33
CA LEU A 204 -12.24 8.88 -20.94
C LEU A 204 -11.92 10.24 -20.31
N ALA A 205 -10.76 10.81 -20.63
CA ALA A 205 -10.37 12.13 -20.12
C ALA A 205 -11.35 13.25 -20.57
N GLN A 206 -11.98 13.12 -21.75
CA GLN A 206 -13.02 14.05 -22.21
C GLN A 206 -14.33 13.95 -21.42
N LEU A 207 -14.58 12.84 -20.74
CA LEU A 207 -15.79 12.67 -19.91
C LEU A 207 -15.70 13.40 -18.57
N VAL A 208 -14.49 13.78 -18.15
CA VAL A 208 -14.27 14.41 -16.83
C VAL A 208 -14.69 15.89 -16.89
N PRO A 209 -15.67 16.33 -16.07
CA PRO A 209 -16.05 17.74 -15.96
C PRO A 209 -15.01 18.51 -15.12
N PHE A 210 -13.78 18.68 -15.64
CA PHE A 210 -12.63 19.23 -14.92
C PHE A 210 -12.91 20.53 -14.15
N PRO A 211 -13.56 21.56 -14.73
CA PRO A 211 -13.87 22.78 -13.99
C PRO A 211 -14.69 22.49 -12.72
N ARG A 212 -15.71 21.62 -12.83
CA ARG A 212 -16.58 21.25 -11.70
C ARG A 212 -15.80 20.47 -10.64
N VAL A 213 -14.94 19.53 -11.07
CA VAL A 213 -14.06 18.79 -10.15
C VAL A 213 -13.20 19.76 -9.35
N LEU A 214 -12.50 20.69 -10.00
CA LEU A 214 -11.63 21.64 -9.31
C LEU A 214 -12.39 22.56 -8.35
N HIS A 215 -13.56 23.05 -8.73
CA HIS A 215 -14.42 23.83 -7.83
C HIS A 215 -14.90 23.01 -6.62
N PHE A 216 -15.27 21.74 -6.83
CA PHE A 216 -15.63 20.84 -5.74
C PHE A 216 -14.46 20.62 -4.78
N LEU A 217 -13.26 20.30 -5.28
CA LEU A 217 -12.08 20.11 -4.44
C LEU A 217 -11.74 21.38 -3.63
N LEU A 218 -11.78 22.55 -4.26
CA LEU A 218 -11.58 23.84 -3.57
C LEU A 218 -12.65 24.11 -2.50
N ARG A 219 -13.91 23.75 -2.76
CA ARG A 219 -14.97 23.88 -1.78
C ARG A 219 -14.73 22.97 -0.58
N VAL A 220 -14.31 21.73 -0.82
CA VAL A 220 -14.07 20.73 0.22
C VAL A 220 -12.84 21.06 1.08
N VAL A 221 -11.75 21.57 0.48
CA VAL A 221 -10.57 21.98 1.26
C VAL A 221 -10.84 23.20 2.16
N ARG A 222 -11.84 24.01 1.81
CA ARG A 222 -12.28 25.19 2.58
C ARG A 222 -13.29 24.86 3.69
N LEU A 223 -13.73 23.61 3.81
CA LEU A 223 -14.63 23.21 4.90
C LEU A 223 -13.93 23.38 6.25
N PRO A 224 -14.60 23.91 7.30
CA PRO A 224 -13.99 24.09 8.63
C PRO A 224 -13.44 22.81 9.26
N ASN A 225 -13.97 21.66 8.84
CA ASN A 225 -13.61 20.33 9.29
C ASN A 225 -12.85 19.52 8.21
N SER A 226 -12.22 20.18 7.23
CA SER A 226 -11.41 19.49 6.23
C SER A 226 -10.26 18.72 6.91
N THR A 227 -10.01 17.49 6.45
CA THR A 227 -8.98 16.61 7.03
C THR A 227 -7.65 16.74 6.29
N ALA A 228 -6.57 16.32 6.94
CA ALA A 228 -5.26 16.20 6.28
C ALA A 228 -5.34 15.26 5.07
N ARG A 229 -6.08 14.15 5.16
CA ARG A 229 -6.25 13.19 4.06
C ARG A 229 -6.92 13.85 2.85
N ILE A 230 -7.98 14.64 3.04
CA ILE A 230 -8.61 15.43 1.97
C ILE A 230 -7.58 16.36 1.32
N PHE A 231 -6.85 17.12 2.14
CA PHE A 231 -5.87 18.10 1.66
C PHE A 231 -4.75 17.43 0.84
N ASP A 232 -4.18 16.33 1.35
CA ASP A 232 -3.11 15.56 0.70
C ASP A 232 -3.52 15.04 -0.67
N HIS A 233 -4.73 14.48 -0.78
CA HIS A 233 -5.27 13.99 -2.05
C HIS A 233 -5.47 15.13 -3.06
N ILE A 234 -5.98 16.29 -2.60
CA ILE A 234 -6.21 17.45 -3.46
C ILE A 234 -4.90 18.02 -3.99
N ILE A 235 -3.89 18.22 -3.14
CA ILE A 235 -2.62 18.80 -3.56
C ILE A 235 -1.85 17.85 -4.48
N ALA A 236 -1.84 16.54 -4.17
CA ALA A 236 -1.25 15.52 -5.02
C ALA A 236 -1.95 15.45 -6.38
N PHE A 237 -3.29 15.50 -6.41
CA PHE A 237 -4.06 15.58 -7.64
C PHE A 237 -3.70 16.80 -8.48
N CYS A 238 -3.65 17.99 -7.87
CA CYS A 238 -3.29 19.22 -8.59
C CYS A 238 -1.87 19.14 -9.18
N ALA A 239 -0.92 18.64 -8.40
CA ALA A 239 0.47 18.43 -8.85
C ALA A 239 0.53 17.53 -10.08
N ARG A 240 -0.32 16.50 -10.14
CA ARG A 240 -0.41 15.55 -11.25
C ARG A 240 -1.17 16.13 -12.46
N ALA A 241 -2.35 16.70 -12.26
CA ALA A 241 -3.28 17.12 -13.31
C ALA A 241 -2.95 18.47 -13.98
N ALA A 242 -2.28 19.41 -13.30
CA ALA A 242 -2.07 20.78 -13.80
C ALA A 242 -1.34 20.87 -15.16
N GLY A 243 -0.50 19.88 -15.49
CA GLY A 243 0.19 19.82 -16.77
C GLY A 243 -0.68 19.42 -17.96
N TYR A 244 -1.82 18.78 -17.70
CA TYR A 244 -2.73 18.24 -18.71
C TYR A 244 -3.87 19.21 -19.04
N TYR A 245 -4.36 19.96 -18.05
CA TYR A 245 -5.44 20.95 -18.22
C TYR A 245 -5.02 22.36 -17.80
N PRO A 246 -3.92 22.89 -18.35
CA PRO A 246 -3.34 24.19 -18.02
C PRO A 246 -4.34 25.35 -18.13
N THR A 247 -5.17 25.34 -19.18
CA THR A 247 -6.16 26.38 -19.48
C THR A 247 -7.30 26.35 -18.47
N VAL A 248 -7.74 25.16 -18.07
CA VAL A 248 -8.79 24.99 -17.05
C VAL A 248 -8.27 25.44 -15.69
N PHE A 249 -7.07 25.02 -15.28
CA PHE A 249 -6.45 25.50 -14.04
C PHE A 249 -6.28 27.02 -14.06
N SER A 250 -5.81 27.60 -15.17
CA SER A 250 -5.63 29.04 -15.29
C SER A 250 -6.95 29.82 -15.30
N SER A 251 -8.05 29.17 -15.72
CA SER A 251 -9.39 29.77 -15.71
C SER A 251 -10.04 29.83 -14.32
N ILE A 252 -9.44 29.22 -13.30
CA ILE A 252 -9.95 29.19 -11.92
C ILE A 252 -8.92 29.87 -11.01
N PRO A 253 -8.92 31.20 -10.85
CA PRO A 253 -7.91 31.92 -10.07
C PRO A 253 -7.71 31.34 -8.65
N ASP A 254 -8.81 30.95 -8.00
CA ASP A 254 -8.81 30.31 -6.69
C ASP A 254 -7.91 29.06 -6.58
N ILE A 255 -7.78 28.26 -7.65
CA ILE A 255 -6.88 27.08 -7.60
C ILE A 255 -5.43 27.53 -7.66
N VAL A 256 -5.12 28.58 -8.41
CA VAL A 256 -3.78 29.14 -8.51
C VAL A 256 -3.39 29.76 -7.18
N ASP A 257 -4.28 30.53 -6.56
CA ASP A 257 -4.08 31.13 -5.24
C ASP A 257 -3.90 30.06 -4.16
N PHE A 258 -4.70 29.00 -4.19
CA PHE A 258 -4.53 27.84 -3.32
C PHE A 258 -3.14 27.22 -3.47
N LEU A 259 -2.70 26.95 -4.70
CA LEU A 259 -1.37 26.38 -4.96
C LEU A 259 -0.25 27.33 -4.51
N VAL A 260 -0.37 28.64 -4.74
CA VAL A 260 0.59 29.63 -4.26
C VAL A 260 0.65 29.63 -2.73
N ALA A 261 -0.50 29.57 -2.04
CA ALA A 261 -0.54 29.47 -0.58
C ALA A 261 0.17 28.20 -0.09
N CYS A 262 -0.05 27.05 -0.74
CA CYS A 262 0.60 25.78 -0.41
C CYS A 262 2.14 25.82 -0.55
N THR A 263 2.71 26.73 -1.36
CA THR A 263 4.19 26.92 -1.39
C THR A 263 4.79 27.46 -0.10
N ARG A 264 3.95 27.97 0.81
CA ARG A 264 4.32 28.48 2.14
C ARG A 264 4.05 27.49 3.27
N ALA A 265 3.53 26.29 2.97
CA ALA A 265 3.30 25.27 3.99
C ALA A 265 4.61 24.87 4.68
N GLU A 266 4.57 24.54 5.97
CA GLU A 266 5.75 24.02 6.68
C GLU A 266 6.15 22.64 6.12
N ASP A 267 5.15 21.82 5.80
CA ASP A 267 5.32 20.52 5.18
C ASP A 267 6.01 20.62 3.80
N LEU A 268 7.11 19.88 3.65
CA LEU A 268 7.92 19.88 2.43
C LEU A 268 7.22 19.17 1.27
N VAL A 269 6.39 18.16 1.54
CA VAL A 269 5.68 17.41 0.49
C VAL A 269 4.65 18.31 -0.17
N THR A 270 3.81 18.97 0.63
CA THR A 270 2.83 19.98 0.20
C THR A 270 3.48 21.07 -0.63
N ARG A 271 4.61 21.64 -0.15
CA ARG A 271 5.35 22.66 -0.90
C ARG A 271 5.84 22.15 -2.24
N ASN A 272 6.40 20.94 -2.29
CA ASN A 272 6.92 20.35 -3.52
C ASN A 272 5.79 20.11 -4.53
N ASP A 273 4.66 19.56 -4.09
CA ASP A 273 3.52 19.29 -4.96
C ASP A 273 2.88 20.58 -5.48
N ALA A 274 2.77 21.61 -4.64
CA ALA A 274 2.36 22.95 -5.06
C ALA A 274 3.29 23.54 -6.13
N LEU A 275 4.61 23.54 -5.88
CA LEU A 275 5.61 24.00 -6.83
C LEU A 275 5.58 23.20 -8.15
N ARG A 276 5.35 21.89 -8.06
CA ARG A 276 5.21 21.01 -9.23
C ARG A 276 3.99 21.37 -10.05
N ALA A 277 2.84 21.60 -9.41
CA ALA A 277 1.61 22.04 -10.07
C ALA A 277 1.82 23.37 -10.81
N LEU A 278 2.32 24.40 -10.10
CA LEU A 278 2.58 25.73 -10.67
C LEU A 278 3.61 25.68 -11.80
N THR A 279 4.69 24.93 -11.62
CA THR A 279 5.71 24.76 -12.66
C THR A 279 5.13 24.12 -13.91
N ARG A 280 4.23 23.14 -13.77
CA ARG A 280 3.56 22.48 -14.90
C ARG A 280 2.56 23.42 -15.59
N LEU A 281 1.80 24.19 -14.81
CA LEU A 281 0.84 25.18 -15.29
C LEU A 281 1.50 26.24 -16.17
N PHE A 282 2.59 26.86 -15.69
CA PHE A 282 3.26 27.98 -16.37
C PHE A 282 4.36 27.57 -17.35
N ARG A 283 4.60 26.27 -17.57
CA ARG A 283 5.62 25.81 -18.53
C ARG A 283 5.21 25.93 -20.00
N GLN A 284 3.98 26.36 -20.27
CA GLN A 284 3.34 26.21 -21.57
C GLN A 284 3.63 27.32 -22.57
N LYS A 285 4.89 27.41 -23.01
CA LYS A 285 5.07 27.71 -24.45
C LYS A 285 4.65 26.46 -25.23
N PRO A 286 3.86 26.60 -26.33
CA PRO A 286 3.38 25.47 -27.10
C PRO A 286 4.58 24.63 -27.57
N ARG A 287 4.59 23.35 -27.20
CA ARG A 287 5.61 22.39 -27.61
C ARG A 287 5.46 22.11 -29.11
N GLN A 288 6.09 22.91 -29.96
CA GLN A 288 6.44 22.48 -31.32
C GLN A 288 7.58 21.47 -31.21
N GLN A 289 7.23 20.17 -31.14
CA GLN A 289 8.16 19.04 -31.02
C GLN A 289 9.13 19.12 -29.81
N PRO A 290 9.78 18.02 -29.37
CA PRO A 290 10.70 18.08 -28.23
C PRO A 290 12.10 18.48 -28.72
N PRO A 291 12.61 19.70 -28.46
CA PRO A 291 14.02 19.98 -28.72
C PRO A 291 14.79 19.41 -27.53
N VAL A 292 15.36 18.22 -27.72
CA VAL A 292 16.31 17.56 -26.80
C VAL A 292 15.70 17.19 -25.42
N PRO A 293 15.75 15.91 -24.99
CA PRO A 293 15.05 15.49 -23.79
C PRO A 293 15.62 16.19 -22.55
N ARG A 294 14.74 16.77 -21.73
CA ARG A 294 15.07 17.31 -20.39
C ARG A 294 15.79 16.29 -19.49
N SER A 295 15.69 15.00 -19.83
CA SER A 295 16.53 13.96 -19.25
C SER A 295 17.99 14.39 -19.29
N MET A 296 18.49 15.04 -20.36
CA MET A 296 19.90 15.37 -20.45
C MET A 296 20.34 16.49 -19.49
N ARG A 297 19.51 17.49 -19.20
CA ARG A 297 19.88 18.56 -18.23
C ARG A 297 19.75 18.09 -16.78
N VAL A 298 18.70 17.33 -16.47
CA VAL A 298 18.56 16.69 -15.15
C VAL A 298 19.67 15.67 -14.98
N HIS A 299 19.92 14.82 -15.98
CA HIS A 299 21.03 13.89 -16.01
C HIS A 299 22.36 14.63 -15.87
N GLN A 300 22.63 15.71 -16.62
CA GLN A 300 23.85 16.51 -16.44
C GLN A 300 23.97 17.11 -15.03
N ALA A 301 22.88 17.61 -14.45
CA ALA A 301 22.89 18.12 -13.07
C ALA A 301 23.15 17.00 -12.06
N LEU A 302 22.54 15.84 -12.26
CA LEU A 302 22.74 14.62 -11.47
C LEU A 302 24.16 14.05 -11.67
N THR A 303 24.71 14.09 -12.88
CA THR A 303 26.10 13.72 -13.21
C THR A 303 27.07 14.67 -12.53
N ARG A 304 26.80 15.98 -12.53
CA ARG A 304 27.59 16.99 -11.81
C ARG A 304 27.52 16.82 -10.30
N TYR A 305 26.34 16.53 -9.76
CA TYR A 305 26.17 16.18 -8.34
C TYR A 305 26.90 14.88 -8.00
N GLY A 306 26.96 13.97 -8.97
CA GLY A 306 27.46 12.61 -8.89
C GLY A 306 26.29 11.64 -8.80
N ILE A 307 26.00 10.91 -9.88
CA ILE A 307 24.87 9.97 -9.93
C ILE A 307 24.99 8.91 -8.81
N ALA A 308 26.21 8.47 -8.51
CA ALA A 308 26.49 7.56 -7.39
C ALA A 308 26.14 8.14 -6.00
N LYS A 309 25.93 9.45 -5.87
CA LYS A 309 25.47 10.09 -4.62
C LYS A 309 23.94 10.14 -4.51
N ILE A 310 23.22 9.80 -5.58
CA ILE A 310 21.76 9.77 -5.55
C ILE A 310 21.35 8.52 -4.78
N ARG A 311 20.50 8.69 -3.76
CA ARG A 311 19.94 7.61 -2.96
C ARG A 311 19.41 6.48 -3.84
N GLN A 312 18.51 6.80 -4.78
CA GLN A 312 17.94 5.81 -5.69
C GLN A 312 18.99 5.02 -6.48
N THR A 313 20.12 5.63 -6.85
CA THR A 313 21.22 4.90 -7.49
C THR A 313 21.89 3.95 -6.52
N LYS A 314 22.21 4.40 -5.30
CA LYS A 314 22.78 3.53 -4.23
C LYS A 314 21.85 2.36 -3.89
N GLU A 315 20.54 2.62 -3.81
CA GLU A 315 19.51 1.60 -3.55
C GLU A 315 19.47 0.58 -4.69
N MET A 316 19.45 1.03 -5.95
CA MET A 316 19.48 0.13 -7.11
C MET A 316 20.77 -0.69 -7.16
N GLU A 317 21.92 -0.09 -6.85
CA GLU A 317 23.20 -0.81 -6.73
C GLU A 317 23.17 -1.83 -5.59
N ALA A 318 22.58 -1.49 -4.43
CA ALA A 318 22.44 -2.40 -3.31
C ALA A 318 21.52 -3.59 -3.66
N VAL A 319 20.41 -3.35 -4.36
CA VAL A 319 19.51 -4.39 -4.85
C VAL A 319 20.20 -5.29 -5.88
N GLN A 320 20.96 -4.73 -6.82
CA GLN A 320 21.76 -5.53 -7.77
C GLN A 320 22.83 -6.38 -7.07
N LYS A 321 23.54 -5.80 -6.10
CA LYS A 321 24.52 -6.52 -5.28
C LYS A 321 23.86 -7.61 -4.46
N LEU A 322 22.69 -7.34 -3.88
CA LEU A 322 21.90 -8.35 -3.19
C LEU A 322 21.63 -9.52 -4.13
N PHE A 323 21.13 -9.26 -5.36
CA PHE A 323 20.89 -10.33 -6.32
C PHE A 323 22.13 -11.16 -6.64
N HIS A 324 23.24 -10.52 -6.97
CA HIS A 324 24.49 -11.22 -7.23
C HIS A 324 24.97 -12.04 -6.03
N LEU A 325 24.88 -11.47 -4.82
CA LEU A 325 25.24 -12.16 -3.58
C LEU A 325 24.35 -13.38 -3.36
N THR A 326 23.05 -13.25 -3.61
CA THR A 326 22.07 -14.32 -3.45
C THR A 326 22.20 -15.43 -4.48
N ASP A 327 22.46 -15.08 -5.75
CA ASP A 327 22.69 -16.05 -6.82
C ASP A 327 24.01 -16.80 -6.61
N SER A 328 25.07 -16.09 -6.25
CA SER A 328 26.38 -16.70 -5.96
C SER A 328 26.29 -17.70 -4.80
N PHE A 329 25.55 -17.35 -3.75
CA PHE A 329 25.29 -18.25 -2.63
C PHE A 329 24.42 -19.44 -3.04
N ALA A 330 23.38 -19.23 -3.84
CA ALA A 330 22.51 -20.30 -4.33
C ALA A 330 23.23 -21.30 -5.24
N ASP A 331 24.20 -20.82 -6.04
CA ASP A 331 25.01 -21.68 -6.90
C ASP A 331 26.08 -22.45 -6.12
N ASN A 332 26.51 -21.94 -4.96
CA ASN A 332 27.56 -22.56 -4.13
C ASN A 332 27.23 -22.53 -2.62
N PRO A 333 26.19 -23.25 -2.16
CA PRO A 333 25.77 -23.24 -0.77
C PRO A 333 26.77 -24.05 0.07
N HIS A 334 27.85 -23.40 0.51
CA HIS A 334 28.87 -24.01 1.36
C HIS A 334 28.91 -23.30 2.72
N PRO A 335 28.94 -24.02 3.86
CA PRO A 335 28.99 -23.42 5.20
C PRO A 335 30.14 -22.42 5.40
N LEU A 336 31.28 -22.65 4.73
CA LEU A 336 32.43 -21.73 4.79
C LEU A 336 32.14 -20.34 4.20
N TYR A 337 31.13 -20.21 3.32
CA TYR A 337 30.74 -18.92 2.74
C TYR A 337 29.71 -18.16 3.56
N LEU A 338 29.07 -18.78 4.57
CA LEU A 338 28.01 -18.15 5.37
C LEU A 338 28.48 -16.87 6.09
N ALA A 339 29.72 -16.86 6.57
CA ALA A 339 30.28 -15.70 7.24
C ALA A 339 30.60 -14.57 6.25
N ALA A 340 31.12 -14.88 5.06
CA ALA A 340 31.39 -13.89 4.02
C ALA A 340 30.07 -13.29 3.51
N PHE A 341 29.10 -14.15 3.19
CA PHE A 341 27.74 -13.78 2.83
C PHE A 341 27.10 -12.88 3.89
N GLY A 342 27.19 -13.28 5.17
CA GLY A 342 26.67 -12.49 6.28
C GLY A 342 27.30 -11.11 6.40
N HIS A 343 28.61 -10.97 6.19
CA HIS A 343 29.27 -9.66 6.23
C HIS A 343 28.76 -8.73 5.13
N GLU A 344 28.66 -9.23 3.89
CA GLU A 344 28.16 -8.44 2.76
C GLU A 344 26.68 -8.10 2.93
N LEU A 345 25.89 -9.03 3.45
CA LEU A 345 24.48 -8.80 3.69
C LEU A 345 24.25 -7.70 4.75
N VAL A 346 25.05 -7.64 5.81
CA VAL A 346 24.99 -6.53 6.77
C VAL A 346 25.30 -5.19 6.12
N ASP A 347 26.31 -5.15 5.24
CA ASP A 347 26.66 -3.91 4.54
C ASP A 347 25.50 -3.45 3.63
N LEU A 348 24.77 -4.38 3.01
CA LEU A 348 23.55 -4.09 2.25
C LEU A 348 22.37 -3.65 3.13
N ILE A 349 22.14 -4.30 4.28
CA ILE A 349 21.11 -3.91 5.27
C ILE A 349 21.34 -2.48 5.73
N LEU A 350 22.59 -2.08 5.98
CA LEU A 350 22.91 -0.73 6.42
C LEU A 350 22.76 0.33 5.32
N ILE A 351 22.76 -0.07 4.04
CA ILE A 351 22.49 0.81 2.90
C ILE A 351 20.99 1.01 2.70
N ASP A 352 20.19 -0.06 2.74
CA ASP A 352 18.74 -0.02 2.58
C ASP A 352 18.11 -1.30 3.17
N GLU A 353 17.80 -1.25 4.46
CA GLU A 353 17.23 -2.40 5.16
C GLU A 353 15.89 -2.77 4.55
N THR A 354 15.03 -1.79 4.27
CA THR A 354 13.66 -2.02 3.78
C THR A 354 13.64 -2.91 2.54
N LYS A 355 14.52 -2.67 1.57
CA LYS A 355 14.63 -3.51 0.36
C LYS A 355 15.15 -4.90 0.66
N VAL A 356 16.15 -5.02 1.53
CA VAL A 356 16.67 -6.32 1.97
C VAL A 356 15.60 -7.11 2.71
N ARG A 357 14.85 -6.49 3.62
CA ARG A 357 13.75 -7.14 4.33
C ARG A 357 12.62 -7.58 3.41
N PHE A 358 12.26 -6.77 2.41
CA PHE A 358 11.29 -7.16 1.40
C PHE A 358 11.69 -8.43 0.65
N TYR A 359 13.00 -8.67 0.48
CA TYR A 359 13.53 -9.92 -0.09
C TYR A 359 13.22 -11.14 0.79
N PHE A 360 13.20 -10.98 2.12
CA PHE A 360 12.97 -12.06 3.09
C PHE A 360 11.51 -12.22 3.53
N LEU A 361 10.68 -11.18 3.46
CA LEU A 361 9.31 -11.15 4.01
C LEU A 361 8.24 -11.91 3.22
N ARG A 362 8.51 -12.44 2.02
CA ARG A 362 7.47 -13.08 1.17
C ARG A 362 7.63 -14.60 1.05
N PRO A 363 6.99 -15.38 1.94
CA PRO A 363 6.80 -16.81 1.75
C PRO A 363 5.60 -17.03 0.81
N GLY A 364 5.83 -16.99 -0.51
CA GLY A 364 4.92 -17.52 -1.52
C GLY A 364 5.59 -18.69 -2.26
N GLU A 365 4.85 -19.76 -2.55
CA GLU A 365 5.37 -20.97 -3.22
C GLU A 365 5.64 -20.76 -4.71
N ASP A 366 5.08 -19.71 -5.31
CA ASP A 366 5.25 -19.41 -6.72
C ASP A 366 6.17 -18.19 -6.87
N GLY A 367 7.32 -18.39 -7.53
CA GLY A 367 8.32 -17.35 -7.74
C GLY A 367 7.70 -16.05 -8.26
N LEU A 368 8.23 -14.91 -7.80
CA LEU A 368 7.74 -13.60 -8.20
C LEU A 368 7.93 -13.35 -9.70
N ASP A 369 6.85 -12.95 -10.37
CA ASP A 369 6.92 -12.06 -11.53
C ASP A 369 6.82 -10.62 -11.00
N VAL A 370 7.97 -10.00 -10.71
CA VAL A 370 8.02 -8.57 -10.33
C VAL A 370 7.89 -7.73 -11.60
N GLY A 371 6.70 -7.76 -12.20
CA GLY A 371 6.39 -7.15 -13.49
C GLY A 371 6.71 -5.65 -13.55
N ASP A 372 6.62 -4.93 -12.43
CA ASP A 372 6.85 -3.48 -12.38
C ASP A 372 8.32 -3.06 -12.25
N ILE A 373 9.23 -3.98 -11.88
CA ILE A 373 10.68 -3.70 -11.80
C ILE A 373 11.42 -4.38 -12.97
N GLY A 374 10.71 -5.13 -13.82
CA GLY A 374 11.29 -5.84 -14.96
C GLY A 374 12.19 -7.03 -14.56
N ILE A 375 12.03 -7.55 -13.34
CA ILE A 375 12.87 -8.65 -12.83
C ILE A 375 12.09 -9.96 -12.97
N LYS A 376 12.43 -10.72 -14.02
CA LYS A 376 11.92 -12.08 -14.23
C LYS A 376 12.77 -13.07 -13.42
N SER A 377 12.11 -13.89 -12.60
CA SER A 377 12.65 -15.01 -11.83
C SER A 377 13.76 -14.66 -10.82
N MET A 378 13.36 -14.45 -9.56
CA MET A 378 14.27 -14.33 -8.43
C MET A 378 14.38 -15.67 -7.70
N ARG A 379 15.61 -16.18 -7.47
CA ARG A 379 15.80 -17.41 -6.69
C ARG A 379 15.52 -17.15 -5.21
N ARG A 380 14.72 -18.01 -4.60
CA ARG A 380 14.31 -17.89 -3.20
C ARG A 380 15.47 -18.27 -2.27
N ILE A 381 15.80 -17.39 -1.31
CA ILE A 381 16.67 -17.76 -0.19
C ILE A 381 15.82 -17.96 1.07
N PRO A 382 16.00 -19.09 1.79
CA PRO A 382 15.33 -19.30 3.07
C PRO A 382 15.66 -18.20 4.09
N THR A 383 14.68 -17.72 4.83
CA THR A 383 14.86 -16.72 5.91
C THR A 383 15.84 -17.19 6.99
N ASP A 384 15.93 -18.50 7.23
CA ASP A 384 16.88 -19.10 8.15
C ASP A 384 18.35 -18.80 7.81
N ILE A 385 18.64 -18.37 6.56
CA ILE A 385 20.00 -17.97 6.18
C ILE A 385 20.52 -16.82 7.04
N LEU A 386 19.65 -15.90 7.46
CA LEU A 386 20.04 -14.73 8.25
C LEU A 386 20.63 -15.19 9.59
N ARG A 387 19.97 -16.16 10.24
CA ARG A 387 20.43 -16.74 11.50
C ARG A 387 21.70 -17.57 11.32
N LEU A 388 21.75 -18.42 10.28
CA LEU A 388 22.95 -19.21 9.98
C LEU A 388 24.17 -18.33 9.70
N SER A 389 23.97 -17.23 8.97
CA SER A 389 25.00 -16.23 8.72
C SER A 389 25.35 -15.43 9.97
N ALA A 390 24.39 -15.12 10.85
CA ALA A 390 24.66 -14.47 12.13
C ALA A 390 25.61 -15.32 12.99
N ASP A 391 25.33 -16.62 13.12
CA ASP A 391 26.17 -17.56 13.87
C ASP A 391 27.56 -17.71 13.23
N ALA A 392 27.61 -17.85 11.90
CA ALA A 392 28.87 -17.94 11.18
C ALA A 392 29.72 -16.66 11.32
N VAL A 393 29.09 -15.48 11.29
CA VAL A 393 29.78 -14.20 11.50
C VAL A 393 30.29 -14.09 12.94
N ARG A 394 29.46 -14.43 13.95
CA ARG A 394 29.87 -14.43 15.37
C ARG A 394 30.97 -15.44 15.70
N SER A 395 31.09 -16.52 14.94
CA SER A 395 32.17 -17.50 15.11
C SER A 395 33.55 -16.88 14.86
N LYS A 396 33.62 -15.76 14.14
CA LYS A 396 34.84 -14.95 14.02
C LYS A 396 35.01 -14.08 15.27
N SER A 397 36.22 -14.05 15.81
CA SER A 397 36.51 -13.24 16.99
C SER A 397 36.46 -11.74 16.69
N GLY A 398 35.97 -10.96 17.66
CA GLY A 398 36.03 -9.50 17.65
C GLY A 398 34.68 -8.81 17.82
N ALA A 399 34.70 -7.59 18.38
CA ALA A 399 33.49 -6.82 18.64
C ALA A 399 32.70 -6.50 17.35
N GLN A 400 33.39 -6.25 16.24
CA GLN A 400 32.73 -5.99 14.95
C GLN A 400 31.98 -7.21 14.41
N ALA A 401 32.53 -8.41 14.58
CA ALA A 401 31.85 -9.65 14.20
C ALA A 401 30.58 -9.85 15.05
N GLN A 402 30.64 -9.55 16.35
CA GLN A 402 29.48 -9.61 17.23
C GLN A 402 28.38 -8.62 16.81
N ILE A 403 28.73 -7.35 16.53
CA ILE A 403 27.78 -6.33 16.06
C ILE A 403 27.11 -6.76 14.75
N LYS A 404 27.89 -7.22 13.76
CA LYS A 404 27.35 -7.67 12.47
C LYS A 404 26.42 -8.88 12.63
N GLY A 405 26.78 -9.85 13.48
CA GLY A 405 25.90 -10.97 13.80
C GLY A 405 24.59 -10.53 14.47
N ASP A 406 24.66 -9.54 15.37
CA ASP A 406 23.47 -9.01 16.04
C ASP A 406 22.54 -8.22 15.10
N ILE A 407 23.09 -7.55 14.09
CA ILE A 407 22.30 -6.92 13.02
C ILE A 407 21.55 -7.99 12.21
N LEU A 408 22.22 -9.09 11.83
CA LEU A 408 21.58 -10.19 11.08
C LEU A 408 20.47 -10.88 11.89
N GLU A 409 20.69 -11.10 13.18
CA GLU A 409 19.68 -11.68 14.07
C GLU A 409 18.46 -10.76 14.23
N LEU A 410 18.69 -9.45 14.39
CA LEU A 410 17.60 -8.48 14.41
C LEU A 410 16.81 -8.50 13.11
N GLU A 411 17.50 -8.56 11.98
CA GLU A 411 16.85 -8.60 10.68
C GLU A 411 16.02 -9.87 10.50
N PHE A 412 16.51 -11.02 10.97
CA PHE A 412 15.73 -12.26 11.01
C PHE A 412 14.46 -12.11 11.86
N LEU A 413 14.55 -11.52 13.05
CA LEU A 413 13.40 -11.34 13.94
C LEU A 413 12.37 -10.36 13.35
N LEU A 414 12.84 -9.29 12.71
CA LEU A 414 12.00 -8.30 12.04
C LEU A 414 11.31 -8.88 10.79
N ALA A 415 12.06 -9.58 9.93
CA ALA A 415 11.53 -10.29 8.77
C ALA A 415 10.57 -11.43 9.16
N SER A 416 10.74 -12.02 10.34
CA SER A 416 9.83 -13.06 10.87
C SER A 416 8.62 -12.48 11.61
N GLN A 417 8.43 -11.15 11.62
CA GLN A 417 7.36 -10.44 12.34
C GLN A 417 7.33 -10.74 13.86
N LYS A 418 8.49 -11.03 14.45
CA LYS A 418 8.65 -11.33 15.88
C LYS A 418 8.99 -10.06 16.67
N SER A 419 8.17 -9.02 16.55
CA SER A 419 8.49 -7.66 17.07
C SER A 419 8.82 -7.62 18.57
N LYS A 420 8.22 -8.49 19.39
CA LYS A 420 8.52 -8.57 20.84
C LYS A 420 9.92 -9.12 21.12
N GLU A 421 10.32 -10.16 20.39
CA GLU A 421 11.66 -10.76 20.50
C GLU A 421 12.70 -9.77 19.97
N ALA A 422 12.44 -9.17 18.80
CA ALA A 422 13.30 -8.15 18.20
C ALA A 422 13.52 -6.95 19.13
N PHE A 423 12.46 -6.42 19.76
CA PHE A 423 12.56 -5.32 20.71
C PHE A 423 13.46 -5.66 21.90
N THR A 424 13.25 -6.84 22.50
CA THR A 424 14.02 -7.30 23.67
C THR A 424 15.48 -7.50 23.31
N PHE A 425 15.73 -8.12 22.16
CA PHE A 425 17.07 -8.37 21.65
C PHE A 425 17.80 -7.05 21.30
N ALA A 426 17.14 -6.13 20.62
CA ALA A 426 17.70 -4.82 20.26
C ALA A 426 18.11 -4.01 21.50
N ARG A 427 17.32 -4.04 22.58
CA ARG A 427 17.70 -3.40 23.86
C ARG A 427 18.96 -4.00 24.46
N SER A 428 19.07 -5.33 24.47
CA SER A 428 20.30 -6.00 24.91
C SER A 428 21.51 -5.65 24.04
N CYS A 429 21.31 -5.44 22.73
CA CYS A 429 22.36 -4.96 21.83
C CYS A 429 22.76 -3.50 22.16
N ILE A 430 21.81 -2.62 22.47
CA ILE A 430 22.10 -1.23 22.90
C ILE A 430 22.93 -1.22 24.19
N ASP A 431 22.60 -2.07 25.16
CA ASP A 431 23.32 -2.15 26.44
C ASP A 431 24.80 -2.56 26.23
N ARG A 432 25.07 -3.42 25.24
CA ARG A 432 26.43 -3.87 24.88
C ARG A 432 27.16 -2.91 23.95
N HIS A 433 26.43 -2.24 23.05
CA HIS A 433 26.96 -1.45 21.94
C HIS A 433 26.13 -0.18 21.71
N PRO A 434 26.19 0.80 22.64
CA PRO A 434 25.30 1.96 22.64
C PRO A 434 25.57 2.97 21.52
N SER A 435 26.64 2.78 20.73
CA SER A 435 27.02 3.64 19.61
C SER A 435 26.55 3.14 18.25
N VAL A 436 25.80 2.03 18.19
CA VAL A 436 25.36 1.44 16.91
C VAL A 436 23.93 1.92 16.59
N PRO A 437 23.73 2.81 15.60
CA PRO A 437 22.44 3.42 15.32
C PRO A 437 21.35 2.41 14.92
N PHE A 438 21.73 1.30 14.26
CA PHE A 438 20.79 0.27 13.81
C PHE A 438 19.98 -0.35 14.97
N PHE A 439 20.57 -0.50 16.16
CA PHE A 439 19.85 -1.08 17.30
C PHE A 439 18.74 -0.16 17.83
N TYR A 440 18.97 1.15 17.81
CA TYR A 440 17.94 2.13 18.14
C TYR A 440 16.83 2.19 17.10
N TYR A 441 17.19 2.06 15.82
CA TYR A 441 16.24 1.94 14.72
C TYR A 441 15.34 0.70 14.89
N ALA A 442 15.93 -0.47 15.18
CA ALA A 442 15.17 -1.69 15.42
C ALA A 442 14.17 -1.56 16.59
N VAL A 443 14.57 -0.91 17.69
CA VAL A 443 13.65 -0.59 18.81
C VAL A 443 12.52 0.33 18.34
N ALA A 444 12.84 1.36 17.56
CA ALA A 444 11.86 2.35 17.10
C ALA A 444 10.81 1.72 16.17
N VAL A 445 11.22 0.81 15.27
CA VAL A 445 10.35 0.09 14.33
C VAL A 445 9.51 -1.00 15.00
N CYS A 446 10.04 -1.66 16.04
CA CYS A 446 9.26 -2.68 16.79
C CYS A 446 8.07 -2.09 17.54
N LEU A 447 8.13 -0.79 17.85
CA LEU A 447 7.06 -0.04 18.48
C LEU A 447 6.23 0.64 17.39
N SER A 448 4.94 0.92 17.64
CA SER A 448 4.22 1.79 16.72
C SER A 448 4.93 3.15 16.66
N THR A 449 5.05 3.71 15.45
CA THR A 449 5.75 4.97 15.14
C THR A 449 5.24 6.19 15.92
N SER A 450 4.12 6.04 16.63
CA SER A 450 3.47 7.03 17.47
C SER A 450 3.78 6.92 18.97
N THR A 451 4.61 5.97 19.42
CA THR A 451 4.94 5.87 20.84
C THR A 451 6.09 6.83 21.22
N VAL A 452 5.98 7.44 22.40
CA VAL A 452 7.06 8.28 22.98
C VAL A 452 8.38 7.49 23.06
N THR A 453 8.31 6.19 23.33
CA THR A 453 9.50 5.33 23.39
C THR A 453 10.15 5.15 22.01
N SER A 454 9.36 5.02 20.94
CA SER A 454 9.87 4.94 19.57
C SER A 454 10.62 6.22 19.19
N VAL A 455 10.02 7.39 19.44
CA VAL A 455 10.65 8.69 19.16
C VAL A 455 11.91 8.91 19.98
N ARG A 456 11.90 8.61 21.29
CA ARG A 456 13.11 8.71 22.13
C ARG A 456 14.22 7.78 21.67
N SER A 457 13.88 6.58 21.20
CA SER A 457 14.87 5.66 20.63
C SER A 457 15.46 6.24 19.35
N ALA A 458 14.62 6.78 18.47
CA ALA A 458 15.05 7.39 17.23
C ALA A 458 15.96 8.62 17.45
N GLU A 459 15.61 9.49 18.39
CA GLU A 459 16.44 10.64 18.79
C GLU A 459 17.83 10.21 19.29
N LYS A 460 17.90 9.14 20.09
CA LYS A 460 19.18 8.58 20.53
C LYS A 460 19.97 7.97 19.37
N GLY A 461 19.30 7.25 18.48
CA GLY A 461 19.92 6.69 17.29
C GLY A 461 20.53 7.78 16.39
N LEU A 462 19.88 8.94 16.27
CA LEU A 462 20.40 10.11 15.53
C LEU A 462 21.65 10.73 16.16
N GLN A 463 21.92 10.45 17.44
CA GLN A 463 23.12 10.93 18.15
C GLN A 463 24.31 9.97 18.05
N CYS A 464 24.11 8.76 17.50
CA CYS A 464 25.21 7.81 17.31
C CYS A 464 26.23 8.34 16.27
N PRO A 465 27.49 7.88 16.32
CA PRO A 465 28.44 8.11 15.23
C PRO A 465 28.08 7.27 13.99
N ASP A 466 28.67 7.64 12.84
CA ASP A 466 28.66 6.83 11.62
C ASP A 466 27.28 6.42 11.07
N LEU A 467 26.27 7.29 11.21
CA LEU A 467 24.96 7.04 10.60
C LEU A 467 25.06 6.94 9.09
N THR A 468 24.54 5.84 8.54
CA THR A 468 24.26 5.73 7.12
C THR A 468 23.14 6.70 6.72
N ASP A 469 23.10 7.07 5.44
CA ASP A 469 22.05 7.95 4.89
C ASP A 469 20.66 7.37 5.19
N PHE A 470 20.50 6.05 4.99
CA PHE A 470 19.27 5.32 5.31
C PHE A 470 18.84 5.46 6.76
N LEU A 471 19.73 5.13 7.72
CA LEU A 471 19.38 5.21 9.15
C LEU A 471 19.05 6.64 9.59
N ARG A 472 19.76 7.63 9.04
CA ARG A 472 19.48 9.04 9.33
C ARG A 472 18.08 9.43 8.89
N GLU A 473 17.68 9.02 7.69
CA GLU A 473 16.36 9.35 7.12
C GLU A 473 15.24 8.63 7.86
N GLU A 474 15.35 7.33 8.09
CA GLU A 474 14.32 6.55 8.80
C GLU A 474 14.13 7.03 10.24
N LEU A 475 15.22 7.25 10.98
CA LEU A 475 15.12 7.78 12.34
C LEU A 475 14.54 9.20 12.35
N SER A 476 14.92 10.06 11.40
CA SER A 476 14.35 11.41 11.28
C SER A 476 12.85 11.35 10.96
N SER A 477 12.44 10.46 10.07
CA SER A 477 11.04 10.22 9.73
C SER A 477 10.23 9.86 10.98
N ILE A 478 10.70 8.92 11.79
CA ILE A 478 10.04 8.51 13.05
C ILE A 478 9.93 9.69 14.02
N THR A 479 10.98 10.51 14.17
CA THR A 479 10.92 11.69 15.05
C THR A 479 9.94 12.77 14.58
N SER A 480 9.65 12.81 13.26
CA SER A 480 8.71 13.78 12.68
C SER A 480 7.24 13.39 12.86
N CYS A 481 6.94 12.13 13.17
CA CYS A 481 5.57 11.62 13.28
C CYS A 481 4.81 12.04 14.56
N LEU A 482 5.47 12.65 15.55
CA LEU A 482 4.78 13.22 16.72
C LEU A 482 4.64 14.75 16.59
N PRO A 483 3.44 15.32 16.80
CA PRO A 483 3.30 16.76 16.90
C PRO A 483 4.17 17.26 18.06
N ARG A 484 5.09 18.19 17.78
CA ARG A 484 6.05 18.77 18.74
C ARG A 484 5.39 19.31 20.02
N ASN A 485 4.08 19.53 20.01
CA ASN A 485 3.29 20.03 21.13
C ASN A 485 2.99 18.98 22.23
N CYS A 486 3.28 17.69 22.03
CA CYS A 486 3.05 16.65 23.04
C CYS A 486 4.26 16.36 23.95
N LEU A 487 5.40 17.05 23.76
CA LEU A 487 6.64 16.79 24.49
C LEU A 487 7.07 17.94 25.43
N LEU A 488 6.23 18.95 25.64
CA LEU A 488 6.50 19.92 26.70
C LEU A 488 6.31 19.23 28.06
N PRO A 489 7.31 19.27 28.97
CA PRO A 489 7.06 18.90 30.36
C PRO A 489 6.04 19.89 30.90
N ILE A 490 4.94 19.36 31.43
CA ILE A 490 4.11 20.10 32.39
C ILE A 490 5.03 20.29 33.61
N CYS A 491 5.68 21.45 33.67
CA CYS A 491 6.30 21.97 34.90
C CYS A 491 5.25 22.77 35.66
#